data_AF-A0A2V7CIH4-F1
#
_entry.id   AF-A0A2V7CIH4-F1
#
_cell.length_a   1.000
_cell.length_b   1.000
_cell.length_c   1.000
_cell.angle_alpha   90.00
_cell.angle_beta   90.00
_cell.angle_gamma   90.00
#
_symmetry.space_group_name_H-M   'P 1'
#
loop_
_entity.id
_entity.type
_entity.pdbx_description
1 polymer ?
#
loop_
_entity_poly.entity_id
_entity_poly.type
_entity_poly.pdbx_seq_one_letter_code
_entity_poly.pdbx_strand_id
1 'polypeptide(L)'
;MSERLSLKEPSGANPAWLAVPLVVLALVTLTVGLVARQTVREPYATPFFHPFFTDTLQMKAWLVTAAVVLACGQLLTAARIYELLRFPPKGRFYTSAHRWSGRAAILLTLPVAYHCVFMLGFSTHSPRVLIHSLLGSALYGAVVAKVLIVRSTRFATWVLPVAGGLLFSIHLGLWLTSALWFFTAAASAT
;
A
#
# COMPACT_ATOMS: atom_id res chain seq x y z
N MET A 1 46.16 -7.26 29.15
CA MET A 1 45.97 -6.11 28.24
C MET A 1 44.56 -6.26 27.66
N SER A 2 43.56 -5.60 28.27
CA SER A 2 42.15 -5.77 27.91
C SER A 2 41.76 -4.68 26.92
N GLU A 3 41.80 -5.03 25.63
CA GLU A 3 41.20 -4.21 24.58
C GLU A 3 39.68 -4.25 24.77
N ARG A 4 39.14 -3.22 25.42
CA ARG A 4 37.73 -2.89 25.25
C ARG A 4 37.56 -2.52 23.78
N LEU A 5 37.04 -3.47 23.00
CA LEU A 5 36.43 -3.23 21.71
C LEU A 5 35.49 -2.03 21.87
N SER A 6 35.97 -0.88 21.42
CA SER A 6 35.18 0.31 21.24
C SER A 6 34.16 -0.04 20.16
N LEU A 7 33.05 -0.61 20.59
CA LEU A 7 31.84 -0.72 19.79
C LEU A 7 31.44 0.72 19.52
N LYS A 8 31.87 1.22 18.38
CA LYS A 8 31.39 2.46 17.81
C LYS A 8 29.88 2.33 17.77
N GLU A 9 29.20 2.99 18.71
CA GLU A 9 27.75 3.05 18.68
C GLU A 9 27.37 3.50 17.28
N PRO A 10 26.51 2.77 16.56
CA PRO A 10 26.07 3.22 15.26
C PRO A 10 25.49 4.61 15.49
N SER A 11 26.12 5.63 14.89
CA SER A 11 25.67 7.01 14.91
C SER A 11 24.15 7.01 14.79
N GLY A 12 23.47 7.34 15.89
CA GLY A 12 22.03 7.14 16.01
C GLY A 12 21.35 7.77 14.81
N ALA A 13 20.57 6.98 14.07
CA ALA A 13 19.89 7.46 12.88
C ALA A 13 19.11 8.74 13.22
N ASN A 14 19.54 9.89 12.67
CA ASN A 14 18.94 11.17 13.01
C ASN A 14 17.46 11.16 12.58
N PRO A 15 16.50 11.27 13.53
CA PRO A 15 15.08 11.17 13.23
C PRO A 15 14.60 12.29 12.28
N ALA A 16 15.34 13.40 12.16
CA ALA A 16 15.06 14.46 11.20
C ALA A 16 15.00 13.94 9.75
N TRP A 17 15.70 12.85 9.42
CA TRP A 17 15.61 12.25 8.09
C TRP A 17 14.24 11.67 7.76
N LEU A 18 13.39 11.38 8.77
CA LEU A 18 12.00 10.96 8.56
C LEU A 18 11.13 12.08 7.99
N ALA A 19 11.54 13.35 8.12
CA ALA A 19 10.80 14.46 7.55
C ALA A 19 10.63 14.30 6.03
N VAL A 20 11.64 13.83 5.32
CA VAL A 20 11.59 13.66 3.86
C VAL A 20 10.48 12.68 3.40
N PRO A 21 10.46 11.40 3.82
CA PRO A 21 9.40 10.49 3.43
C PRO A 21 8.02 10.91 3.93
N LEU A 22 7.92 11.55 5.11
CA LEU A 22 6.65 12.04 5.65
C LEU A 22 6.09 13.21 4.86
N VAL A 23 6.93 14.18 4.49
CA VAL A 23 6.55 15.32 3.65
C VAL A 23 6.12 14.82 2.26
N VAL A 24 6.87 13.90 1.66
CA VAL A 24 6.49 13.32 0.36
C VAL A 24 5.15 12.58 0.45
N LEU A 25 4.95 11.78 1.51
CA LEU A 25 3.66 11.13 1.75
C LEU A 25 2.54 12.16 1.85
N ALA A 26 2.71 13.21 2.65
CA ALA A 26 1.71 14.25 2.84
C ALA A 26 1.40 15.01 1.54
N LEU A 27 2.42 15.43 0.79
CA LEU A 27 2.27 16.14 -0.48
C LEU A 27 1.52 15.30 -1.51
N VAL A 28 1.89 14.02 -1.68
CA VAL A 28 1.18 13.12 -2.60
C VAL A 28 -0.26 12.90 -2.14
N THR A 29 -0.47 12.68 -0.83
CA THR A 29 -1.81 12.47 -0.26
C THR A 29 -2.71 13.67 -0.52
N LEU A 30 -2.22 14.89 -0.25
CA LEU A 30 -2.97 16.12 -0.48
C LEU A 30 -3.25 16.33 -1.97
N THR A 31 -2.26 16.11 -2.83
CA THR A 31 -2.41 16.27 -4.28
C THR A 31 -3.46 15.32 -4.83
N VAL A 32 -3.38 14.03 -4.51
CA VAL A 32 -4.34 13.02 -4.96
C VAL A 32 -5.73 13.32 -4.40
N GLY A 33 -5.85 13.68 -3.12
CA GLY A 33 -7.13 14.03 -2.50
C GLY A 33 -7.79 15.26 -3.14
N LEU A 34 -7.01 16.30 -3.45
CA LEU A 34 -7.51 17.50 -4.12
C LEU A 34 -7.95 17.21 -5.56
N VAL A 35 -7.15 16.45 -6.32
CA VAL A 35 -7.50 16.03 -7.69
C VAL A 35 -8.76 15.17 -7.67
N ALA A 36 -8.81 14.15 -6.82
CA ALA A 36 -9.97 13.26 -6.70
C ALA A 36 -11.25 14.01 -6.29
N ARG A 37 -11.15 15.11 -5.53
CA ARG A 37 -12.30 15.93 -5.17
C ARG A 37 -12.85 16.74 -6.35
N GLN A 38 -12.03 17.03 -7.35
CA GLN A 38 -12.39 17.85 -8.52
C GLN A 38 -12.88 17.03 -9.72
N THR A 39 -12.66 15.71 -9.72
CA THR A 39 -12.91 14.83 -10.87
C THR A 39 -14.36 14.35 -11.00
N VAL A 40 -15.26 14.65 -10.06
CA VAL A 40 -16.65 14.16 -10.10
C VAL A 40 -17.60 15.16 -10.76
N ARG A 41 -18.15 14.78 -11.92
CA ARG A 41 -19.42 15.33 -12.45
C ARG A 41 -20.47 14.25 -12.73
N GLU A 42 -20.07 13.03 -13.15
CA GLU A 42 -20.96 11.87 -13.38
C GLU A 42 -20.17 10.53 -13.23
N PRO A 43 -20.41 9.69 -12.20
CA PRO A 43 -19.67 8.44 -12.01
C PRO A 43 -19.86 7.44 -13.16
N TYR A 44 -18.76 6.94 -13.73
CA TYR A 44 -18.76 5.94 -14.82
C TYR A 44 -19.61 6.29 -16.06
N ALA A 45 -19.76 7.57 -16.40
CA ALA A 45 -20.48 8.00 -17.60
C ALA A 45 -19.90 7.42 -18.91
N THR A 46 -18.63 7.03 -18.91
CA THR A 46 -17.97 6.36 -20.03
C THR A 46 -17.65 4.90 -19.70
N PRO A 47 -18.05 3.92 -20.53
CA PRO A 47 -17.65 2.54 -20.35
C PRO A 47 -16.13 2.39 -20.40
N PHE A 48 -15.58 1.55 -19.53
CA PHE A 48 -14.14 1.30 -19.42
C PHE A 48 -13.79 -0.12 -19.84
N PHE A 49 -12.57 -0.33 -20.33
CA PHE A 49 -12.11 -1.65 -20.75
C PHE A 49 -11.96 -2.61 -19.55
N HIS A 50 -12.77 -3.67 -19.51
CA HIS A 50 -12.82 -4.66 -18.42
C HIS A 50 -12.62 -6.10 -18.97
N PRO A 51 -11.40 -6.48 -19.35
CA PRO A 51 -11.15 -7.75 -20.03
C PRO A 51 -11.49 -8.93 -19.12
N PHE A 52 -12.29 -9.88 -19.62
CA PHE A 52 -12.73 -11.10 -18.91
C PHE A 52 -13.63 -10.89 -17.69
N PHE A 53 -13.97 -9.64 -17.34
CA PHE A 53 -14.89 -9.32 -16.24
C PHE A 53 -16.24 -8.88 -16.78
N THR A 54 -17.29 -9.17 -16.00
CA THR A 54 -18.68 -8.81 -16.34
C THR A 54 -18.87 -7.30 -16.34
N ASP A 55 -18.23 -6.60 -15.40
CA ASP A 55 -18.23 -5.14 -15.32
C ASP A 55 -16.94 -4.60 -14.66
N THR A 56 -16.78 -3.27 -14.73
CA THR A 56 -15.60 -2.56 -14.20
C THR A 56 -15.48 -2.68 -12.68
N LEU A 57 -16.60 -2.75 -11.96
CA LEU A 57 -16.62 -2.80 -10.52
C LEU A 57 -16.21 -4.18 -10.01
N GLN A 58 -16.64 -5.24 -10.69
CA GLN A 58 -16.19 -6.61 -10.48
C GLN A 58 -14.69 -6.77 -10.75
N MET A 59 -14.19 -6.23 -11.87
CA MET A 59 -12.75 -6.17 -12.16
C MET A 59 -11.98 -5.52 -11.02
N LYS A 60 -12.43 -4.33 -10.58
CA LYS A 60 -11.81 -3.58 -9.50
C LYS A 60 -11.76 -4.38 -8.19
N ALA A 61 -12.86 -5.05 -7.84
CA ALA A 61 -12.97 -5.87 -6.64
C ALA A 61 -11.97 -7.05 -6.64
N TRP A 62 -11.83 -7.74 -7.78
CA TRP A 62 -10.87 -8.85 -7.91
C TRP A 62 -9.41 -8.39 -7.95
N LEU A 63 -9.11 -7.30 -8.65
CA LEU A 63 -7.75 -6.75 -8.69
C LEU A 63 -7.27 -6.31 -7.31
N VAL A 64 -8.11 -5.61 -6.54
CA VAL A 64 -7.74 -5.20 -5.17
C VAL A 64 -7.68 -6.40 -4.21
N THR A 65 -8.47 -7.44 -4.44
CA THR A 65 -8.38 -8.71 -3.69
C THR A 65 -7.06 -9.41 -3.96
N ALA A 66 -6.65 -9.54 -5.22
CA ALA A 66 -5.34 -10.08 -5.58
C ALA A 66 -4.20 -9.24 -4.97
N ALA A 67 -4.33 -7.90 -4.98
CA ALA A 67 -3.36 -7.02 -4.34
C ALA A 67 -3.25 -7.23 -2.83
N VAL A 68 -4.37 -7.42 -2.11
CA VAL A 68 -4.34 -7.67 -0.65
C VAL A 68 -3.72 -9.03 -0.33
N VAL A 69 -3.97 -10.06 -1.15
CA VAL A 69 -3.31 -11.38 -1.01
C VAL A 69 -1.80 -11.25 -1.17
N LEU A 70 -1.34 -10.51 -2.19
CA LEU A 70 0.09 -10.22 -2.36
C LEU A 70 0.65 -9.42 -1.18
N ALA A 71 -0.12 -8.47 -0.63
CA ALA A 71 0.28 -7.69 0.55
C ALA A 71 0.40 -8.57 1.81
N CYS A 72 -0.47 -9.55 2.02
CA CYS A 72 -0.28 -10.58 3.05
C CYS A 72 1.02 -11.36 2.81
N GLY A 73 1.30 -11.74 1.56
CA GLY A 73 2.58 -12.33 1.16
C GLY A 73 3.79 -11.43 1.46
N GLN A 74 3.65 -10.11 1.34
CA GLN A 74 4.70 -9.16 1.74
C GLN A 74 5.02 -9.25 3.24
N LEU A 75 4.01 -9.34 4.10
CA LEU A 75 4.21 -9.48 5.55
C LEU A 75 4.89 -10.81 5.90
N LEU A 76 4.44 -11.91 5.30
CA LEU A 76 5.03 -13.24 5.53
C LEU A 76 6.50 -13.30 5.08
N THR A 77 6.78 -12.80 3.88
CA THR A 77 8.15 -12.74 3.35
C THR A 77 9.02 -11.78 4.15
N ALA A 78 8.49 -10.64 4.62
CA ALA A 78 9.21 -9.71 5.49
C ALA A 78 9.51 -10.34 6.86
N ALA A 79 8.53 -10.95 7.53
CA ALA A 79 8.72 -11.64 8.80
C ALA A 79 9.78 -12.75 8.67
N ARG A 80 9.84 -13.41 7.51
CA ARG A 80 10.88 -14.38 7.21
C ARG A 80 12.27 -13.76 6.99
N ILE A 81 12.36 -12.64 6.27
CA ILE A 81 13.61 -11.89 6.02
C ILE A 81 14.19 -11.32 7.32
N TYR A 82 13.34 -10.83 8.21
CA TYR A 82 13.72 -10.36 9.55
C TYR A 82 13.90 -11.50 10.57
N GLU A 83 13.83 -12.76 10.11
CA GLU A 83 14.04 -13.97 10.92
C GLU A 83 13.06 -14.17 12.10
N LEU A 84 11.92 -13.46 12.10
CA LEU A 84 10.81 -13.69 13.04
C LEU A 84 10.17 -15.06 12.80
N LEU A 85 10.07 -15.48 11.54
CA LEU A 85 9.57 -16.80 11.15
C LEU A 85 10.73 -17.64 10.58
N ARG A 86 10.77 -18.94 10.91
CA ARG A 86 11.86 -19.84 10.52
C ARG A 86 11.35 -21.00 9.66
N PHE A 87 10.93 -20.68 8.43
CA PHE A 87 10.54 -21.69 7.43
C PHE A 87 11.65 -21.92 6.37
N PRO A 88 11.83 -23.15 5.86
CA PRO A 88 12.69 -23.42 4.70
C PRO A 88 12.03 -22.91 3.39
N PRO A 89 12.81 -22.60 2.33
CA PRO A 89 14.27 -22.68 2.21
C PRO A 89 14.99 -21.42 2.72
N LYS A 90 16.20 -21.58 3.27
CA LYS A 90 17.08 -20.42 3.56
C LYS A 90 17.65 -19.86 2.25
N GLY A 91 17.96 -18.55 2.23
CA GLY A 91 18.65 -17.91 1.11
C GLY A 91 17.84 -16.81 0.42
N ARG A 92 18.21 -16.49 -0.82
CA ARG A 92 17.75 -15.29 -1.55
C ARG A 92 16.30 -15.37 -2.04
N PHE A 93 15.65 -16.53 -1.93
CA PHE A 93 14.29 -16.76 -2.42
C PHE A 93 13.29 -15.75 -1.86
N TYR A 94 13.22 -15.58 -0.53
CA TYR A 94 12.26 -14.66 0.09
C TYR A 94 12.51 -13.20 -0.29
N THR A 95 13.77 -12.80 -0.46
CA THR A 95 14.11 -11.45 -0.94
C THR A 95 13.62 -11.22 -2.37
N SER A 96 13.80 -12.21 -3.26
CA SER A 96 13.29 -12.13 -4.64
C SER A 96 11.76 -12.15 -4.67
N ALA A 97 11.13 -13.07 -3.93
CA ALA A 97 9.68 -13.18 -3.83
C ALA A 97 9.06 -11.89 -3.28
N HIS A 98 9.63 -11.31 -2.22
CA HIS A 98 9.19 -10.04 -1.64
C HIS A 98 9.27 -8.91 -2.67
N ARG A 99 10.34 -8.81 -3.46
CA ARG A 99 10.47 -7.75 -4.47
C ARG A 99 9.46 -7.91 -5.61
N TRP A 100 9.33 -9.11 -6.17
CA TRP A 100 8.44 -9.35 -7.31
C TRP A 100 6.97 -9.28 -6.94
N SER A 101 6.56 -9.87 -5.81
CA SER A 101 5.18 -9.74 -5.33
C SER A 101 4.83 -8.30 -4.97
N GLY A 102 5.77 -7.51 -4.44
CA GLY A 102 5.57 -6.09 -4.20
C GLY A 102 5.35 -5.28 -5.49
N ARG A 103 6.12 -5.57 -6.55
CA ARG A 103 5.93 -4.96 -7.87
C ARG A 103 4.58 -5.35 -8.47
N ALA A 104 4.21 -6.62 -8.39
CA ALA A 104 2.91 -7.11 -8.86
C ALA A 104 1.76 -6.43 -8.11
N ALA A 105 1.84 -6.29 -6.78
CA ALA A 105 0.81 -5.58 -6.01
C ALA A 105 0.66 -4.11 -6.44
N ILE A 106 1.77 -3.41 -6.69
CA ILE A 106 1.73 -2.05 -7.22
C ILE A 106 1.10 -2.02 -8.61
N LEU A 107 1.44 -2.95 -9.50
CA LEU A 107 0.87 -3.01 -10.84
C LEU A 107 -0.65 -3.25 -10.81
N LEU A 108 -1.13 -4.16 -9.97
CA LEU A 108 -2.56 -4.45 -9.82
C LEU A 108 -3.35 -3.27 -9.24
N THR A 109 -2.71 -2.45 -8.40
CA THR A 109 -3.37 -1.28 -7.80
C THR A 109 -3.46 -0.08 -8.74
N LEU A 110 -2.63 0.01 -9.79
CA LEU A 110 -2.67 1.13 -10.76
C LEU A 110 -4.05 1.32 -11.42
N PRO A 111 -4.64 0.32 -12.10
CA PRO A 111 -5.96 0.49 -12.69
C PRO A 111 -7.03 0.75 -11.63
N VAL A 112 -6.96 0.07 -10.48
CA VAL A 112 -7.89 0.27 -9.35
C VAL A 112 -7.87 1.72 -8.86
N ALA A 113 -6.67 2.27 -8.64
CA ALA A 113 -6.50 3.62 -8.16
C ALA A 113 -6.94 4.67 -9.19
N TYR A 114 -6.70 4.42 -10.48
CA TYR A 114 -7.24 5.25 -11.55
C TYR A 114 -8.77 5.35 -11.45
N HIS A 115 -9.47 4.22 -11.30
CA HIS A 115 -10.91 4.22 -11.10
C HIS A 115 -11.35 4.91 -9.80
N CYS A 116 -10.61 4.73 -8.70
CA CYS A 116 -10.93 5.43 -7.45
C CYS A 116 -10.81 6.95 -7.58
N VAL A 117 -9.73 7.45 -8.20
CA VAL A 117 -9.40 8.88 -8.24
C VAL A 117 -10.17 9.61 -9.33
N PHE A 118 -10.26 9.03 -10.53
CA PHE A 118 -10.78 9.74 -11.71
C PHE A 118 -12.21 9.40 -12.06
N MET A 119 -12.70 8.20 -11.73
CA MET A 119 -14.07 7.79 -12.07
C MET A 119 -15.05 7.94 -10.90
N LEU A 120 -14.59 7.72 -9.67
CA LEU A 120 -15.41 7.86 -8.46
C LEU A 120 -15.12 9.15 -7.69
N GLY A 121 -13.85 9.53 -7.61
CA GLY A 121 -13.38 10.71 -6.90
C GLY A 121 -13.42 10.59 -5.37
N PHE A 122 -13.20 11.73 -4.71
CA PHE A 122 -13.16 11.87 -3.26
C PHE A 122 -14.53 12.26 -2.74
N SER A 123 -15.06 11.52 -1.76
CA SER A 123 -16.36 11.81 -1.15
C SER A 123 -16.36 11.54 0.35
N THR A 124 -17.28 12.21 1.05
CA THR A 124 -17.39 12.19 2.52
C THR A 124 -18.77 11.81 3.03
N HIS A 125 -19.66 11.29 2.17
CA HIS A 125 -21.07 11.07 2.49
C HIS A 125 -21.33 9.92 3.49
N SER A 126 -20.34 9.06 3.74
CA SER A 126 -20.42 8.02 4.78
C SER A 126 -19.04 7.74 5.38
N PRO A 127 -18.95 7.24 6.62
CA PRO A 127 -17.67 6.89 7.24
C PRO A 127 -16.83 5.92 6.39
N ARG A 128 -17.46 4.90 5.79
CA ARG A 128 -16.80 3.95 4.89
C ARG A 128 -16.14 4.66 3.71
N VAL A 129 -16.87 5.56 3.05
CA VAL A 129 -16.37 6.25 1.85
C VAL A 129 -15.35 7.32 2.21
N LEU A 130 -15.49 7.99 3.35
CA LEU A 130 -14.47 8.90 3.87
C LEU A 130 -13.16 8.14 4.12
N ILE A 131 -13.22 7.00 4.81
CA ILE A 131 -12.04 6.15 5.07
C ILE A 131 -11.41 5.70 3.74
N HIS A 132 -12.22 5.21 2.79
CA HIS A 132 -11.73 4.81 1.48
C HIS A 132 -11.03 5.97 0.74
N SER A 133 -11.63 7.15 0.76
CA SER A 133 -11.11 8.34 0.07
C SER A 133 -9.79 8.82 0.68
N LEU A 134 -9.68 8.83 2.02
CA LEU A 134 -8.44 9.17 2.72
C LEU A 134 -7.32 8.16 2.45
N LEU A 135 -7.62 6.86 2.59
CA LEU A 135 -6.66 5.79 2.34
C LEU A 135 -6.22 5.73 0.87
N GLY A 136 -7.15 5.92 -0.05
CA GLY A 136 -6.89 5.94 -1.49
C GLY A 136 -5.99 7.09 -1.89
N SER A 137 -6.20 8.26 -1.27
CA SER A 137 -5.33 9.42 -1.44
C SER A 137 -3.92 9.15 -0.90
N ALA A 138 -3.78 8.46 0.22
CA ALA A 138 -2.50 8.19 0.87
C ALA A 138 -1.69 7.05 0.24
N LEU A 139 -2.32 6.16 -0.53
CA LEU A 139 -1.71 4.91 -1.02
C LEU A 139 -0.36 5.12 -1.71
N TYR A 140 -0.31 5.94 -2.76
CA TYR A 140 0.93 6.15 -3.51
C TYR A 140 1.93 7.03 -2.75
N GLY A 141 1.48 7.89 -1.85
CA GLY A 141 2.36 8.59 -0.91
C GLY A 141 3.12 7.61 -0.02
N ALA A 142 2.42 6.62 0.54
CA ALA A 142 3.02 5.56 1.34
C ALA A 142 3.95 4.64 0.52
N VAL A 143 3.60 4.32 -0.73
CA VAL A 143 4.48 3.57 -1.64
C VAL A 143 5.79 4.32 -1.86
N VAL A 144 5.73 5.61 -2.22
CA VAL A 144 6.93 6.42 -2.47
C VAL A 144 7.75 6.58 -1.19
N ALA A 145 7.12 6.87 -0.05
CA ALA A 145 7.79 6.94 1.24
C ALA A 145 8.55 5.64 1.57
N LYS A 146 7.93 4.47 1.39
CA LYS A 146 8.59 3.16 1.57
C LYS A 146 9.79 3.00 0.64
N VAL A 147 9.67 3.41 -0.63
CA VAL A 147 10.78 3.32 -1.61
C VAL A 147 11.95 4.22 -1.19
N LEU A 148 11.68 5.44 -0.71
CA LEU A 148 12.72 6.33 -0.18
C LEU A 148 13.43 5.71 1.02
N ILE A 149 12.67 5.10 1.93
CA ILE A 149 13.21 4.45 3.13
C ILE A 149 14.11 3.26 2.75
N VAL A 150 13.64 2.34 1.88
CA VAL A 150 14.41 1.13 1.53
C VAL A 150 15.68 1.42 0.71
N ARG A 151 15.73 2.56 0.02
CA ARG A 151 16.87 2.98 -0.81
C ARG A 151 17.92 3.79 -0.04
N SER A 152 17.68 4.07 1.24
CA SER A 152 18.53 4.90 2.08
C SER A 152 19.16 4.09 3.21
N THR A 153 20.42 4.38 3.52
CA THR A 153 21.14 3.82 4.67
C THR A 153 21.01 4.69 5.93
N ARG A 154 20.26 5.80 5.87
CA ARG A 154 20.16 6.81 6.94
C ARG A 154 19.12 6.49 8.02
N PHE A 155 18.35 5.42 7.86
CA PHE A 155 17.22 5.09 8.73
C PHE A 155 17.55 3.94 9.67
N ALA A 156 16.94 3.95 10.87
CA ALA A 156 16.99 2.81 11.76
C ALA A 156 16.31 1.59 11.12
N THR A 157 16.77 0.39 11.48
CA THR A 157 16.31 -0.88 10.89
C THR A 157 14.81 -1.14 11.09
N TRP A 158 14.20 -0.59 12.15
CA TRP A 158 12.76 -0.71 12.43
C TRP A 158 11.88 0.20 11.55
N VAL A 159 12.43 1.23 10.93
CA VAL A 159 11.64 2.19 10.12
C VAL A 159 11.04 1.51 8.90
N LEU A 160 11.80 0.62 8.26
CA LEU A 160 11.34 -0.11 7.07
C LEU A 160 10.14 -1.04 7.34
N PRO A 161 10.13 -1.89 8.39
CA PRO A 161 8.96 -2.72 8.69
C PRO A 161 7.75 -1.87 9.13
N VAL A 162 7.94 -0.74 9.81
CA VAL A 162 6.83 0.18 10.11
C VAL A 162 6.24 0.79 8.83
N ALA A 163 7.07 1.28 7.91
CA ALA A 163 6.59 1.78 6.62
C ALA A 163 5.90 0.69 5.78
N GLY A 164 6.42 -0.54 5.81
CA GLY A 164 5.80 -1.69 5.16
C GLY A 164 4.46 -2.06 5.78
N GLY A 165 4.36 -2.04 7.12
CA GLY A 165 3.13 -2.28 7.87
C GLY A 165 2.07 -1.22 7.59
N LEU A 166 2.44 0.06 7.59
CA LEU A 166 1.54 1.16 7.20
C LEU A 166 0.98 0.96 5.79
N LEU A 167 1.84 0.65 4.81
CA LEU A 167 1.40 0.41 3.43
C LEU A 167 0.44 -0.79 3.34
N PHE A 168 0.70 -1.86 4.09
CA PHE A 168 -0.21 -3.00 4.21
C PHE A 168 -1.55 -2.58 4.82
N SER A 169 -1.55 -1.84 5.93
CA SER A 169 -2.77 -1.36 6.59
C SER A 169 -3.62 -0.50 5.65
N ILE A 170 -2.99 0.35 4.84
CA ILE A 170 -3.69 1.14 3.81
C ILE A 170 -4.36 0.22 2.77
N HIS A 171 -3.64 -0.77 2.23
CA HIS A 171 -4.22 -1.74 1.28
C HIS A 171 -5.38 -2.54 1.89
N LEU A 172 -5.20 -3.01 3.13
CA LEU A 172 -6.22 -3.75 3.84
C LEU A 172 -7.46 -2.89 4.07
N GLY A 173 -7.29 -1.66 4.56
CA GLY A 173 -8.40 -0.72 4.76
C GLY A 173 -9.12 -0.38 3.46
N LEU A 174 -8.38 -0.21 2.35
CA LEU A 174 -8.98 -0.04 1.03
C LEU A 174 -9.81 -1.24 0.61
N TRP A 175 -9.30 -2.46 0.80
CA TRP A 175 -10.02 -3.70 0.49
C TRP A 175 -11.29 -3.86 1.36
N LEU A 176 -11.18 -3.63 2.67
CA LEU A 176 -12.29 -3.70 3.63
C LEU A 176 -13.41 -2.70 3.29
N THR A 177 -13.05 -1.49 2.89
CA THR A 177 -14.01 -0.43 2.52
C THR A 177 -14.53 -0.50 1.09
N SER A 178 -14.03 -1.44 0.27
CA SER A 178 -14.45 -1.61 -1.12
C SER A 178 -14.84 -3.05 -1.46
N ALA A 179 -13.89 -3.91 -1.83
CA ALA A 179 -14.17 -5.26 -2.32
C ALA A 179 -14.92 -6.13 -1.32
N LEU A 180 -14.54 -6.11 -0.04
CA LEU A 180 -15.27 -6.89 0.97
C LEU A 180 -16.74 -6.44 1.03
N TRP A 181 -16.96 -5.13 1.09
CA TRP A 181 -18.31 -4.56 1.08
C TRP A 181 -19.10 -4.95 -0.19
N PHE A 182 -18.44 -4.95 -1.35
CA PHE A 182 -19.06 -5.37 -2.61
C PHE A 182 -19.50 -6.84 -2.58
N PHE A 183 -18.62 -7.74 -2.12
CA PHE A 183 -18.94 -9.17 -2.06
C PHE A 183 -20.01 -9.49 -1.02
N THR A 184 -20.00 -8.84 0.14
CA THR A 184 -21.02 -9.08 1.18
C THR A 184 -22.38 -8.49 0.79
N ALA A 185 -22.41 -7.31 0.17
CA ALA A 185 -23.66 -6.73 -0.33
C ALA A 185 -24.28 -7.60 -1.43
N ALA A 186 -23.47 -8.14 -2.34
CA ALA A 186 -23.95 -9.06 -3.38
C ALA A 186 -24.53 -10.36 -2.78
N ALA A 187 -23.88 -10.93 -1.77
CA ALA A 187 -24.37 -12.13 -1.08
C ALA A 187 -25.67 -11.90 -0.29
N SER A 188 -25.99 -10.64 0.05
CA SER A 188 -27.23 -10.28 0.75
C SER A 188 -28.43 -10.15 -0.19
N ALA A 189 -28.19 -10.07 -1.50
CA ALA A 189 -29.22 -9.84 -2.52
C ALA A 189 -29.68 -11.14 -3.21
N THR A 190 -29.12 -12.28 -2.81
CA THR A 190 -29.45 -13.65 -3.26
C THR A 190 -30.18 -14.40 -2.15
#